data_AF-A0A1A8WKT0-F1
#
_entry.id   AF-A0A1A8WKT0-F1
#
_cell.length_a   1.000
_cell.length_b   1.000
_cell.length_c   1.000
_cell.angle_alpha   90.00
_cell.angle_beta   90.00
_cell.angle_gamma   90.00
#
_symmetry.space_group_name_H-M   'P 1'
#
loop_
_entity.id
_entity.type
_entity.pdbx_description
1 polymer ?
#
loop_
_entity_poly.entity_id
_entity_poly.type
_entity_poly.pdbx_seq_one_letter_code
_entity_poly.pdbx_strand_id
1 'polypeptide(L)'
;HGAINVKDFYEKIKHKDADFFSKHRNIDNHFYNINPEILENMKILYELYHTKQKILDIMIKQDDSSSEMYKCPDYIEICQKKYKEGLDKCHSAYDDFYKALKLFQMDYIYGIEKETDKSGQCKSISFLQLPEYDPVVEKHRNIMAGKILSAPLILSFVIPLLYKYTPLGPFLRTKINMIKNNWMNSDEYGSELSSLPTDIEDNISDNGEYNIGYYSGTN
;
A
#
# COMPACT_ATOMS: atom_id res chain seq x y z
N HIS A 1 -21.41 -4.87 -30.12
CA HIS A 1 -21.91 -4.47 -28.78
C HIS A 1 -22.95 -3.38 -28.96
N GLY A 2 -24.16 -3.56 -28.43
CA GLY A 2 -25.24 -2.56 -28.49
C GLY A 2 -25.16 -1.61 -27.30
N ALA A 3 -25.15 -0.30 -27.56
CA ALA A 3 -25.26 0.72 -26.53
C ALA A 3 -26.70 0.82 -26.02
N ILE A 4 -26.88 1.14 -24.73
CA ILE A 4 -28.20 1.37 -24.15
C ILE A 4 -28.56 2.83 -24.36
N ASN A 5 -29.64 3.07 -25.10
CA ASN A 5 -30.10 4.42 -25.42
C ASN A 5 -30.92 5.00 -24.25
N VAL A 6 -30.22 5.61 -23.30
CA VAL A 6 -30.82 6.28 -22.14
C VAL A 6 -31.67 7.47 -22.57
N LYS A 7 -31.28 8.16 -23.64
CA LYS A 7 -32.01 9.31 -24.16
C LYS A 7 -33.41 8.89 -24.63
N ASP A 8 -33.51 7.83 -25.44
CA ASP A 8 -34.79 7.32 -25.90
C ASP A 8 -35.67 6.84 -24.74
N PHE A 9 -35.07 6.22 -23.72
CA PHE A 9 -35.78 5.81 -22.52
C PHE A 9 -36.35 7.01 -21.75
N TYR A 10 -35.52 8.04 -21.53
CA TYR A 10 -35.92 9.25 -20.85
C TYR A 10 -37.01 10.00 -21.60
N GLU A 11 -36.88 10.18 -22.93
CA GLU A 11 -37.92 10.84 -23.73
C GLU A 11 -39.26 10.08 -23.67
N LYS A 12 -39.23 8.75 -23.66
CA LYS A 12 -40.45 7.93 -23.48
C LYS A 12 -41.10 8.13 -22.11
N ILE A 13 -40.31 8.28 -21.04
CA ILE A 13 -40.87 8.58 -19.70
C ILE A 13 -41.41 10.00 -19.65
N LYS A 14 -40.67 10.95 -20.20
CA LYS A 14 -41.06 12.36 -20.27
C LYS A 14 -42.40 12.56 -20.99
N HIS A 15 -42.62 11.83 -22.07
CA HIS A 15 -43.90 11.85 -22.78
C HIS A 15 -45.07 11.26 -21.98
N LYS A 16 -44.81 10.33 -21.04
CA LYS A 16 -45.87 9.75 -20.20
C LYS A 16 -46.37 10.71 -19.12
N ASP A 17 -45.55 11.66 -18.69
CA ASP A 17 -45.91 12.65 -17.68
C ASP A 17 -45.35 14.04 -18.03
N ALA A 18 -45.78 14.56 -19.17
CA ALA A 18 -45.27 15.82 -19.70
C ALA A 18 -45.46 16.99 -18.71
N ASP A 19 -46.53 16.98 -17.91
CA ASP A 19 -46.82 18.04 -16.94
C ASP A 19 -45.78 18.05 -15.81
N PHE A 20 -45.42 16.88 -15.25
CA PHE A 20 -44.35 16.77 -14.26
C PHE A 20 -43.00 17.26 -14.82
N PHE A 21 -42.60 16.78 -16.00
CA PHE A 21 -41.29 17.12 -16.56
C PHE A 21 -41.20 18.57 -17.05
N SER A 22 -42.31 19.20 -17.46
CA SER A 22 -42.34 20.61 -17.87
C SER A 22 -42.04 21.60 -16.74
N LYS A 23 -42.29 21.20 -15.49
CA LYS A 23 -42.05 22.02 -14.29
C LYS A 23 -40.59 22.03 -13.85
N HIS A 24 -39.75 21.17 -14.42
CA HIS A 24 -38.36 20.99 -14.04
C HIS A 24 -37.41 21.46 -15.15
N ARG A 25 -36.17 21.78 -14.77
CA ARG A 25 -35.14 22.16 -15.76
C ARG A 25 -34.93 21.01 -16.73
N ASN A 26 -34.95 21.34 -18.02
CA ASN A 26 -34.64 20.39 -19.07
C ASN A 26 -33.21 19.85 -18.89
N ILE A 27 -33.09 18.53 -18.85
CA ILE A 27 -31.81 17.81 -18.74
C ILE A 27 -31.55 16.87 -19.93
N ASP A 28 -32.26 17.05 -21.04
CA ASP A 28 -32.21 16.19 -22.24
C ASP A 28 -30.78 16.02 -22.77
N ASN A 29 -29.92 17.03 -22.61
CA ASN A 29 -28.52 17.04 -23.04
C ASN A 29 -27.54 16.37 -22.06
N HIS A 30 -28.02 15.87 -20.92
CA HIS A 30 -27.20 15.21 -19.91
C HIS A 30 -27.31 13.67 -19.96
N PHE A 31 -28.17 13.14 -20.83
CA PHE A 31 -28.31 11.70 -21.04
C PHE A 31 -27.42 11.22 -22.18
N TYR A 32 -26.33 10.56 -21.79
CA TYR A 32 -25.44 9.89 -22.73
C TYR A 32 -25.81 8.42 -22.84
N ASN A 33 -25.61 7.83 -24.02
CA ASN A 33 -25.76 6.40 -24.19
C ASN A 33 -24.77 5.66 -23.29
N ILE A 34 -25.28 4.72 -22.49
CA ILE A 34 -24.46 3.98 -21.57
C ILE A 34 -23.89 2.76 -22.31
N ASN A 35 -22.57 2.68 -22.36
CA ASN A 35 -21.87 1.48 -22.79
C ASN A 35 -22.21 0.34 -21.81
N PRO A 36 -22.54 -0.89 -22.28
CA PRO A 36 -22.75 -2.04 -21.42
C PRO A 36 -21.72 -2.22 -20.29
N GLU A 37 -20.44 -1.97 -20.54
CA GLU A 37 -19.40 -2.05 -19.51
C GLU A 37 -19.59 -1.00 -18.39
N ILE A 38 -19.91 0.23 -18.76
CA ILE A 38 -20.22 1.31 -17.82
C ILE A 38 -21.49 0.94 -17.02
N LEU A 39 -22.50 0.35 -17.66
CA LEU A 39 -23.69 -0.10 -16.95
C LEU A 39 -23.37 -1.17 -15.91
N GLU A 40 -22.52 -2.15 -16.23
CA GLU A 40 -22.13 -3.17 -15.26
C GLU A 40 -21.37 -2.57 -14.07
N ASN A 41 -20.53 -1.56 -14.31
CA ASN A 41 -19.88 -0.80 -13.24
C ASN A 41 -20.89 -0.05 -12.37
N MET A 42 -21.89 0.60 -12.99
CA MET A 42 -22.97 1.29 -12.28
C MET A 42 -23.81 0.33 -11.43
N LYS A 43 -24.08 -0.89 -11.92
CA LYS A 43 -24.80 -1.92 -11.14
C LYS A 43 -24.02 -2.32 -9.89
N ILE A 44 -22.69 -2.45 -9.98
CA ILE A 44 -21.86 -2.71 -8.80
C ILE A 44 -21.99 -1.57 -7.78
N LEU A 45 -21.87 -0.31 -8.23
CA LEU A 45 -22.04 0.84 -7.34
C LEU A 45 -23.42 0.85 -6.69
N TYR A 46 -24.47 0.56 -7.46
CA TYR A 46 -25.84 0.49 -6.93
C TYR A 46 -25.95 -0.54 -5.81
N GLU A 47 -25.47 -1.77 -6.04
CA GLU A 47 -25.48 -2.83 -5.02
C GLU A 47 -24.72 -2.41 -3.77
N LEU A 48 -23.54 -1.79 -3.92
CA LEU A 48 -22.72 -1.30 -2.82
C LEU A 48 -23.46 -0.28 -1.94
N TYR A 49 -24.05 0.75 -2.55
CA TYR A 49 -24.80 1.76 -1.80
C TYR A 49 -26.09 1.20 -1.20
N HIS A 50 -26.77 0.30 -1.90
CA HIS A 50 -27.97 -0.37 -1.40
C HIS A 50 -27.67 -1.22 -0.16
N THR A 51 -26.65 -2.09 -0.22
CA THR A 51 -26.26 -2.91 0.94
C THR A 51 -25.74 -2.06 2.08
N LYS A 52 -24.98 -0.99 1.81
CA LYS A 52 -24.53 -0.04 2.84
C LYS A 52 -25.72 0.58 3.56
N GLN A 53 -26.73 1.05 2.82
CA GLN A 53 -27.92 1.65 3.41
C GLN A 53 -28.66 0.64 4.29
N LYS A 54 -28.83 -0.61 3.82
CA LYS A 54 -29.46 -1.67 4.60
C LYS A 54 -28.71 -1.99 5.90
N ILE A 55 -27.38 -2.04 5.84
CA ILE A 55 -26.56 -2.20 7.04
C ILE A 55 -26.80 -1.04 8.02
N LEU A 56 -26.77 0.20 7.53
CA LEU A 56 -27.02 1.39 8.35
C LEU A 56 -28.41 1.37 8.99
N ASP A 57 -29.44 1.08 8.20
CA ASP A 57 -30.85 1.02 8.65
C ASP A 57 -31.03 0.02 9.80
N ILE A 58 -30.40 -1.17 9.67
CA ILE A 58 -30.35 -2.17 10.73
C ILE A 58 -29.59 -1.62 11.93
N MET A 59 -28.36 -1.10 11.76
CA MET A 59 -27.52 -0.58 12.85
C MET A 59 -28.22 0.47 13.71
N ILE A 60 -28.99 1.38 13.09
CA ILE A 60 -29.69 2.46 13.78
C ILE A 60 -31.11 2.09 14.24
N LYS A 61 -31.54 0.84 14.03
CA LYS A 61 -32.90 0.34 14.33
C LYS A 61 -34.00 1.12 13.63
N GLN A 62 -33.76 1.59 12.40
CA GLN A 62 -34.81 2.17 11.58
C GLN A 62 -35.70 1.12 10.92
N ASP A 63 -35.23 -0.12 10.83
CA ASP A 63 -35.95 -1.23 10.17
C ASP A 63 -36.51 -2.23 11.22
N ASP A 64 -37.56 -1.84 11.96
CA ASP A 64 -38.39 -2.79 12.74
C ASP A 64 -39.52 -3.40 11.88
N SER A 65 -39.65 -2.99 10.61
CA SER A 65 -40.72 -3.42 9.73
C SER A 65 -40.29 -3.47 8.26
N SER A 66 -39.81 -4.63 7.80
CA SER A 66 -40.39 -5.32 6.63
C SER A 66 -39.57 -6.55 6.21
N SER A 67 -40.04 -7.75 6.60
CA SER A 67 -39.93 -8.98 5.78
C SER A 67 -38.52 -9.49 5.35
N GLU A 68 -37.44 -9.14 6.04
CA GLU A 68 -36.10 -9.30 5.44
C GLU A 68 -35.68 -10.75 5.16
N MET A 69 -35.34 -11.00 3.90
CA MET A 69 -34.74 -12.24 3.39
C MET A 69 -33.30 -12.45 3.90
N TYR A 70 -32.67 -11.42 4.47
CA TYR A 70 -31.25 -11.39 4.86
C TYR A 70 -31.04 -10.59 6.17
N LYS A 71 -30.08 -11.02 6.99
CA LYS A 71 -29.65 -10.37 8.23
C LYS A 71 -28.47 -9.43 7.96
N CYS A 72 -28.10 -8.58 8.92
CA CYS A 72 -26.95 -7.66 8.77
C CYS A 72 -25.66 -8.34 8.26
N PRO A 73 -25.24 -9.52 8.78
CA PRO A 73 -24.06 -10.22 8.25
C PRO A 73 -24.15 -10.56 6.75
N ASP A 74 -25.34 -10.89 6.27
CA ASP A 74 -25.56 -11.24 4.86
C ASP A 74 -25.37 -10.00 3.98
N TYR A 75 -25.91 -8.83 4.38
CA TYR A 75 -25.70 -7.59 3.65
C TYR A 75 -24.23 -7.14 3.66
N ILE A 76 -23.53 -7.34 4.78
CA ILE A 76 -22.09 -7.08 4.89
C ILE A 76 -21.31 -7.95 3.89
N GLU A 77 -21.59 -9.26 3.85
CA GLU A 77 -20.92 -10.19 2.93
C GLU A 77 -21.14 -9.80 1.47
N ILE A 78 -22.39 -9.47 1.11
CA ILE A 78 -22.72 -9.01 -0.25
C ILE A 78 -21.95 -7.74 -0.59
N CYS A 79 -21.91 -6.78 0.33
CA CYS A 79 -21.20 -5.51 0.16
C CYS A 79 -19.71 -5.74 -0.08
N GLN A 80 -19.05 -6.53 0.77
CA GLN A 80 -17.62 -6.86 0.64
C GLN A 80 -17.32 -7.59 -0.67
N LYS A 81 -18.15 -8.56 -1.04
CA LYS A 81 -18.00 -9.32 -2.29
C LYS A 81 -18.12 -8.40 -3.51
N LYS A 82 -19.11 -7.52 -3.52
CA LYS A 82 -19.31 -6.54 -4.60
C LYS A 82 -18.19 -5.52 -4.67
N TYR A 83 -17.65 -5.11 -3.53
CA TYR A 83 -16.54 -4.17 -3.48
C TYR A 83 -15.29 -4.77 -4.10
N LYS A 84 -14.98 -6.03 -3.74
CA LYS A 84 -13.90 -6.80 -4.35
C LYS A 84 -14.11 -7.00 -5.85
N GLU A 85 -15.32 -7.39 -6.27
CA GLU A 85 -15.67 -7.53 -7.69
C GLU A 85 -15.43 -6.22 -8.47
N GLY A 86 -15.78 -5.08 -7.87
CA GLY A 86 -15.52 -3.76 -8.44
C GLY A 86 -14.03 -3.48 -8.61
N LEU A 87 -13.24 -3.72 -7.57
CA LEU A 87 -11.78 -3.53 -7.61
C LEU A 87 -11.11 -4.42 -8.65
N ASP A 88 -11.52 -5.69 -8.77
CA ASP A 88 -10.98 -6.64 -9.75
C ASP A 88 -11.26 -6.20 -11.21
N LYS A 89 -12.33 -5.43 -11.44
CA LYS A 89 -12.67 -4.84 -12.75
C LYS A 89 -11.88 -3.57 -13.06
N CYS A 90 -11.21 -2.96 -12.09
CA CYS A 90 -10.48 -1.72 -12.31
C CYS A 90 -9.12 -1.96 -13.00
N HIS A 91 -8.92 -1.33 -14.15
CA HIS A 91 -7.68 -1.44 -14.92
C HIS A 91 -6.65 -0.35 -14.58
N SER A 92 -7.11 0.78 -14.03
CA SER A 92 -6.31 1.98 -13.79
C SER A 92 -6.80 2.76 -12.57
N ALA A 93 -5.87 3.42 -11.86
CA ALA A 93 -6.19 4.28 -10.71
C ALA A 93 -6.89 5.59 -11.12
N TYR A 94 -6.84 5.90 -12.42
CA TYR A 94 -7.42 7.11 -12.98
C TYR A 94 -8.84 6.90 -13.52
N ASP A 95 -9.33 5.67 -13.52
CA ASP A 95 -10.68 5.33 -13.94
C ASP A 95 -11.71 5.98 -12.99
N ASP A 96 -12.75 6.56 -13.57
CA ASP A 96 -13.82 7.19 -12.80
C ASP A 96 -14.58 6.16 -11.95
N PHE A 97 -14.69 4.91 -12.42
CA PHE A 97 -15.26 3.84 -11.61
C PHE A 97 -14.40 3.54 -10.38
N TYR A 98 -13.08 3.49 -10.53
CA TYR A 98 -12.17 3.30 -9.41
C TYR A 98 -12.26 4.44 -8.39
N LYS A 99 -12.32 5.70 -8.85
CA LYS A 99 -12.55 6.85 -7.97
C LYS A 99 -13.87 6.73 -7.21
N ALA A 100 -14.94 6.30 -7.89
CA ALA A 100 -16.23 6.07 -7.26
C ALA A 100 -16.17 4.97 -6.18
N LEU A 101 -15.44 3.89 -6.41
CA LEU A 101 -15.19 2.85 -5.40
C LEU A 101 -14.41 3.38 -4.20
N LYS A 102 -13.43 4.26 -4.40
CA LYS A 102 -12.69 4.90 -3.29
C LYS A 102 -13.57 5.86 -2.50
N LEU A 103 -14.43 6.64 -3.16
CA LEU A 103 -15.43 7.47 -2.48
C LEU A 103 -16.39 6.62 -1.65
N PHE A 104 -16.88 5.52 -2.21
CA PHE A 104 -17.70 4.56 -1.48
C PHE A 104 -16.97 3.98 -0.26
N GLN A 105 -15.71 3.57 -0.42
CA GLN A 105 -14.91 3.03 0.69
C GLN A 105 -14.81 4.02 1.84
N MET A 106 -14.53 5.29 1.55
CA MET A 106 -14.51 6.35 2.56
C MET A 106 -15.86 6.48 3.25
N ASP A 107 -16.93 6.63 2.47
CA ASP A 107 -18.29 6.79 2.99
C ASP A 107 -18.72 5.59 3.86
N TYR A 108 -18.35 4.38 3.47
CA TYR A 108 -18.58 3.16 4.24
C TYR A 108 -17.81 3.17 5.57
N ILE A 109 -16.53 3.54 5.58
CA ILE A 109 -15.74 3.62 6.82
C ILE A 109 -16.38 4.61 7.81
N TYR A 110 -16.81 5.77 7.33
CA TYR A 110 -17.41 6.79 8.21
C TYR A 110 -18.84 6.47 8.62
N GLY A 111 -19.63 5.90 7.71
CA GLY A 111 -21.06 5.65 7.93
C GLY A 111 -21.39 4.29 8.53
N ILE A 112 -20.47 3.32 8.48
CA ILE A 112 -20.68 1.94 8.94
C ILE A 112 -19.62 1.54 9.95
N GLU A 113 -18.34 1.51 9.59
CA GLU A 113 -17.31 0.98 10.49
C GLU A 113 -17.14 1.80 11.78
N LYS A 114 -17.33 3.12 11.68
CA LYS A 114 -17.27 4.05 12.81
C LYS A 114 -18.61 4.32 13.48
N GLU A 115 -19.71 3.91 12.86
CA GLU A 115 -21.05 4.14 13.41
C GLU A 115 -21.33 3.16 14.55
N THR A 116 -22.07 3.61 15.56
CA THR A 116 -22.39 2.73 16.69
C THR A 116 -23.55 1.81 16.31
N ASP A 117 -23.30 0.51 16.30
CA ASP A 117 -24.37 -0.50 16.13
C ASP A 117 -25.29 -0.52 17.37
N LYS A 118 -26.38 0.25 17.29
CA LYS A 118 -27.42 0.31 18.33
C LYS A 118 -28.28 -0.96 18.33
N SER A 119 -28.40 -1.63 17.20
CA SER A 119 -29.14 -2.89 17.03
C SER A 119 -28.47 -4.06 17.74
N GLY A 120 -27.13 -4.07 17.74
CA GLY A 120 -26.33 -5.21 18.17
C GLY A 120 -26.32 -6.38 17.19
N GLN A 121 -26.98 -6.26 16.04
CA GLN A 121 -27.14 -7.31 15.03
C GLN A 121 -25.98 -7.35 14.02
N CYS A 122 -25.19 -6.28 13.93
CA CYS A 122 -24.07 -6.14 13.00
C CYS A 122 -22.72 -6.41 13.69
N LYS A 123 -22.73 -6.97 14.90
CA LYS A 123 -21.56 -7.06 15.78
C LYS A 123 -20.49 -8.05 15.30
N SER A 124 -19.52 -7.52 14.56
CA SER A 124 -18.09 -7.81 14.73
C SER A 124 -17.28 -6.91 13.78
N ILE A 125 -16.28 -6.20 14.32
CA ILE A 125 -15.42 -5.26 13.57
C ILE A 125 -14.74 -5.97 12.38
N SER A 126 -14.37 -7.24 12.54
CA SER A 126 -13.71 -8.00 11.47
C SER A 126 -14.60 -8.23 10.25
N PHE A 127 -15.92 -8.31 10.45
CA PHE A 127 -16.86 -8.46 9.34
C PHE A 127 -17.17 -7.11 8.70
N LEU A 128 -17.13 -6.02 9.47
CA LEU A 128 -17.47 -4.70 8.94
C LEU A 128 -16.41 -4.17 7.96
N GLN A 129 -15.14 -4.55 8.13
CA GLN A 129 -14.04 -4.01 7.32
C GLN A 129 -14.17 -4.34 5.83
N LEU A 130 -14.12 -3.33 4.97
CA LEU A 130 -13.92 -3.58 3.54
C LEU A 130 -12.52 -4.13 3.28
N PRO A 131 -12.33 -5.02 2.28
CA PRO A 131 -11.01 -5.51 1.90
C PRO A 131 -10.00 -4.37 1.68
N GLU A 132 -8.86 -4.43 2.35
CA GLU A 132 -7.76 -3.46 2.18
C GLU A 132 -7.00 -3.64 0.86
N TYR A 133 -7.20 -4.79 0.19
CA TYR A 133 -6.56 -5.14 -1.07
C TYR A 133 -6.82 -4.10 -2.18
N ASP A 134 -5.75 -3.56 -2.77
CA ASP A 134 -5.82 -2.60 -3.88
C ASP A 134 -5.06 -3.13 -5.11
N PRO A 135 -5.75 -3.85 -6.02
CA PRO A 135 -5.11 -4.44 -7.21
C PRO A 135 -4.53 -3.37 -8.14
N VAL A 136 -5.08 -2.16 -8.10
CA VAL A 136 -4.75 -1.09 -9.02
C VAL A 136 -3.44 -0.42 -8.63
N VAL A 137 -3.25 -0.18 -7.33
CA VAL A 137 -1.98 0.31 -6.78
C VAL A 137 -0.87 -0.71 -6.98
N GLU A 138 -1.13 -1.99 -6.73
CA GLU A 138 -0.16 -3.06 -6.90
C GLU A 138 0.29 -3.18 -8.38
N LYS A 139 -0.66 -3.12 -9.32
CA LYS A 139 -0.35 -3.13 -10.76
C LYS A 139 0.48 -1.92 -11.19
N HIS A 140 0.17 -0.72 -10.69
CA HIS A 140 0.98 0.47 -10.96
C HIS A 140 2.39 0.37 -10.38
N ARG A 141 2.52 -0.17 -9.16
CA ARG A 141 3.82 -0.42 -8.52
C ARG A 141 4.65 -1.43 -9.31
N ASN A 142 4.03 -2.51 -9.79
CA ASN A 142 4.69 -3.54 -10.60
C ASN A 142 5.11 -3.02 -11.98
N ILE A 143 4.29 -2.18 -12.63
CA ILE A 143 4.65 -1.51 -13.88
C ILE A 143 5.83 -0.53 -13.66
N MET A 144 5.83 0.23 -12.57
CA MET A 144 6.91 1.16 -12.24
C MET A 144 8.22 0.43 -11.90
N ALA A 145 8.15 -0.65 -11.10
CA ALA A 145 9.30 -1.49 -10.78
C ALA A 145 9.89 -2.17 -12.04
N GLY A 146 9.04 -2.66 -12.94
CA GLY A 146 9.47 -3.23 -14.22
C GLY A 146 10.15 -2.22 -15.15
N LYS A 147 9.69 -0.96 -15.15
CA LYS A 147 10.33 0.12 -15.92
C LYS A 147 11.72 0.50 -15.36
N ILE A 148 11.91 0.47 -14.03
CA ILE A 148 13.21 0.78 -13.40
C ILE A 148 14.27 -0.28 -13.72
N LEU A 149 13.90 -1.56 -13.81
CA LEU A 149 14.83 -2.63 -14.22
C LEU A 149 15.28 -2.53 -15.68
N SER A 150 14.53 -1.83 -16.55
CA SER A 150 14.88 -1.66 -17.97
C SER A 150 15.84 -0.48 -18.26
N ALA A 151 16.16 0.34 -17.25
CA ALA A 151 17.11 1.44 -17.37
C ALA A 151 17.95 1.52 -16.07
N PRO A 152 19.08 0.79 -15.99
CA PRO A 152 20.35 1.46 -16.25
C PRO A 152 21.47 0.51 -16.75
N LEU A 153 21.71 0.46 -18.06
CA LEU A 153 23.03 0.03 -18.59
C LEU A 153 23.72 1.14 -19.38
N ILE A 154 22.94 2.08 -19.95
CA ILE A 154 23.48 3.19 -20.74
C ILE A 154 24.37 4.10 -19.89
N LEU A 155 24.03 4.34 -18.61
CA LEU A 155 24.85 5.19 -17.73
C LEU A 155 26.17 4.51 -17.30
N SER A 156 26.22 3.18 -17.25
CA SER A 156 27.43 2.44 -16.84
C SER A 156 28.55 2.55 -17.90
N PHE A 157 28.19 2.64 -19.19
CA PHE A 157 29.16 2.82 -20.28
C PHE A 157 29.68 4.25 -20.44
N VAL A 158 28.96 5.26 -19.94
CA VAL A 158 29.34 6.67 -20.10
C VAL A 158 30.44 7.07 -19.10
N ILE A 159 30.46 6.49 -17.90
CA ILE A 159 31.45 6.84 -16.86
C ILE A 159 32.90 6.54 -17.30
N PRO A 160 33.23 5.36 -17.88
CA PRO A 160 34.59 5.09 -18.41
C PRO A 160 34.96 5.99 -19.60
N LEU A 161 33.99 6.35 -20.45
CA LEU A 161 34.22 7.22 -21.60
C LEU A 161 34.52 8.66 -21.16
N LEU A 162 33.76 9.21 -20.20
CA LEU A 162 34.04 10.52 -19.64
C LEU A 162 35.40 10.57 -18.92
N TYR A 163 35.80 9.48 -18.24
CA TYR A 163 37.13 9.37 -17.63
C TYR A 163 38.28 9.48 -18.66
N LYS A 164 38.09 8.95 -19.87
CA LYS A 164 39.10 8.98 -20.95
C LYS A 164 39.09 10.29 -21.76
N TYR A 165 37.93 10.92 -21.92
CA TYR A 165 37.75 12.02 -22.89
C TYR A 165 37.46 13.41 -22.26
N THR A 166 37.29 13.52 -20.93
CA THR A 166 37.12 14.81 -20.23
C THR A 166 38.39 15.13 -19.40
N PRO A 167 38.95 16.35 -19.46
CA PRO A 167 40.20 16.72 -18.75
C PRO A 167 40.05 16.87 -17.22
N LEU A 168 39.05 16.23 -16.61
CA LEU A 168 38.86 16.15 -15.16
C LEU A 168 39.66 15.01 -14.51
N GLY A 169 40.17 14.05 -15.30
CA GLY A 169 40.99 12.93 -14.82
C GLY A 169 42.22 13.35 -14.00
N PRO A 170 43.06 14.29 -14.49
CA PRO A 170 44.20 14.80 -13.72
C PRO A 170 43.77 15.53 -12.46
N PHE A 171 42.71 16.36 -12.51
CA PHE A 171 42.21 17.13 -11.37
C PHE A 171 41.74 16.24 -10.21
N LEU A 172 40.99 15.17 -10.52
CA LEU A 172 40.55 14.19 -9.51
C LEU A 172 41.73 13.37 -8.96
N ARG A 173 42.70 13.00 -9.80
CA ARG A 173 43.94 12.33 -9.35
C ARG A 173 44.73 13.20 -8.38
N THR A 174 44.83 14.51 -8.64
CA THR A 174 45.52 15.46 -7.75
C THR A 174 44.82 15.56 -6.41
N LYS A 175 43.47 15.63 -6.39
CA LYS A 175 42.67 15.66 -5.16
C LYS A 175 42.85 14.38 -4.31
N ILE A 176 42.81 13.21 -4.95
CA ILE A 176 42.98 11.91 -4.26
C ILE A 176 44.41 11.76 -3.73
N ASN A 177 45.43 12.14 -4.51
CA ASN A 177 46.82 12.08 -4.07
C ASN A 177 47.09 13.07 -2.92
N MET A 178 46.45 14.23 -2.90
CA MET A 178 46.56 15.21 -1.82
C MET A 178 46.00 14.66 -0.50
N ILE A 179 44.87 13.95 -0.54
CA ILE A 179 44.29 13.29 0.65
C ILE A 179 45.15 12.10 1.09
N LYS A 180 45.64 11.29 0.13
CA LYS A 180 46.53 10.15 0.41
C LYS A 180 47.84 10.58 1.08
N ASN A 181 48.48 11.65 0.59
CA ASN A 181 49.71 12.17 1.17
C ASN A 181 49.48 12.74 2.57
N ASN A 182 48.33 13.38 2.82
CA ASN A 182 47.96 13.84 4.17
C ASN A 182 47.76 12.68 5.15
N TRP A 183 47.24 11.54 4.68
CA TRP A 183 47.04 10.36 5.52
C TRP A 183 48.35 9.60 5.78
N MET A 184 49.22 9.46 4.76
CA MET A 184 50.52 8.78 4.90
C MET A 184 51.57 9.60 5.67
N ASN A 185 51.47 10.93 5.70
CA ASN A 185 52.36 11.79 6.47
C ASN A 185 51.92 11.98 7.93
N SER A 186 50.83 11.32 8.39
CA SER A 186 50.42 11.34 9.80
C SER A 186 51.16 10.33 10.67
N ASP A 187 51.98 9.46 10.06
CA ASP A 187 52.57 8.29 10.73
C ASP A 187 54.04 8.52 11.16
N GLU A 188 54.59 9.73 10.97
CA GLU A 188 55.98 10.08 11.31
C GLU A 188 56.09 11.10 12.46
N TYR A 189 55.12 11.11 13.37
CA TYR A 189 55.21 11.76 14.70
C TYR A 189 54.38 10.99 15.76
N GLY A 190 54.36 9.66 15.67
CA GLY A 190 53.68 8.76 16.62
C GLY A 190 54.63 7.90 17.46
N SER A 191 55.94 8.18 17.44
CA SER A 191 56.96 7.45 18.18
C SER A 191 57.33 8.12 19.52
N GLU A 192 56.36 8.62 20.28
CA GLU A 192 56.54 9.00 21.69
C GLU A 192 55.20 8.95 22.45
N LEU A 193 54.54 7.78 22.54
CA LEU A 193 53.52 7.52 23.57
C LEU A 193 53.02 6.07 23.49
N SER A 194 53.87 5.12 23.89
CA SER A 194 53.44 3.79 24.31
C SER A 194 54.47 3.21 25.27
N SER A 195 54.59 3.87 26.42
CA SER A 195 55.21 3.34 27.63
C SER A 195 54.13 3.19 28.70
N LEU A 196 53.36 2.10 28.62
CA LEU A 196 52.66 1.52 29.76
C LEU A 196 52.41 0.04 29.50
N PRO A 197 53.10 -0.87 30.23
CA PRO A 197 52.99 -2.30 30.06
C PRO A 197 51.89 -2.87 30.94
N THR A 198 51.08 -3.80 30.43
CA THR A 198 50.42 -4.79 31.28
C THR A 198 50.09 -6.03 30.46
N ASP A 199 51.12 -6.84 30.23
CA ASP A 199 50.92 -8.23 29.84
C ASP A 199 50.87 -9.09 31.12
N ILE A 200 49.70 -9.73 31.31
CA ILE A 200 49.49 -11.15 31.61
C ILE A 200 49.92 -11.71 32.99
N GLU A 201 48.94 -12.30 33.70
CA GLU A 201 49.05 -13.59 34.40
C GLU A 201 47.69 -14.29 34.20
N ASP A 202 47.60 -15.53 33.71
CA ASP A 202 48.03 -16.71 34.46
C ASP A 202 48.72 -17.80 33.61
N ASN A 203 49.76 -18.34 34.25
CA ASN A 203 50.66 -19.41 33.85
C ASN A 203 50.03 -20.80 34.05
N ILE A 204 50.27 -21.73 33.12
CA ILE A 204 50.46 -23.16 33.45
C ILE A 204 51.48 -23.78 32.49
N SER A 205 52.66 -24.15 32.99
CA SER A 205 53.25 -25.46 32.66
C SER A 205 54.33 -25.84 33.68
N ASP A 206 54.04 -26.91 34.41
CA ASP A 206 54.99 -27.78 35.11
C ASP A 206 56.23 -28.09 34.26
N ASN A 207 57.42 -28.14 34.89
CA ASN A 207 58.12 -29.42 35.12
C ASN A 207 59.42 -29.18 35.91
N GLY A 208 59.58 -29.85 37.05
CA GLY A 208 60.81 -29.77 37.86
C GLY A 208 60.83 -30.76 39.02
N GLU A 209 61.25 -31.99 38.74
CA GLU A 209 61.41 -33.08 39.69
C GLU A 209 62.75 -32.93 40.45
N TYR A 210 62.72 -32.57 41.74
CA TYR A 210 63.79 -32.89 42.71
C TYR A 210 63.24 -33.12 44.13
N ASN A 211 63.64 -34.25 44.71
CA ASN A 211 63.23 -34.84 45.99
C ASN A 211 63.86 -34.17 47.22
N ILE A 212 63.08 -33.91 48.29
CA ILE A 212 63.61 -33.75 49.66
C ILE A 212 62.66 -34.37 50.72
N GLY A 213 63.10 -35.51 51.29
CA GLY A 213 63.16 -35.84 52.72
C GLY A 213 61.90 -35.92 53.60
N TYR A 214 61.47 -37.14 53.93
CA TYR A 214 60.49 -37.51 54.97
C TYR A 214 60.92 -37.13 56.40
N TYR A 215 59.96 -36.68 57.21
CA TYR A 215 59.89 -37.03 58.64
C TYR A 215 58.46 -37.44 59.01
N SER A 216 58.32 -38.71 59.40
CA SER A 216 57.13 -39.27 60.02
C SER A 216 57.13 -38.93 61.51
N GLY A 217 55.96 -38.54 62.03
CA GLY A 217 55.71 -38.44 63.46
C GLY A 217 54.26 -38.77 63.76
N THR A 218 53.99 -40.03 64.07
CA THR A 218 52.98 -40.39 65.06
C THR A 218 53.60 -41.39 66.03
N ASN A 219 53.64 -41.01 67.29
CA ASN A 219 52.69 -41.55 68.26
C ASN A 219 52.03 -40.37 68.99
#